data_AF-A0A2E7CY45-F1
#
_entry.id   AF-A0A2E7CY45-F1
#
_cell.length_a   1.000
_cell.length_b   1.000
_cell.length_c   1.000
_cell.angle_alpha   90.00
_cell.angle_beta   90.00
_cell.angle_gamma   90.00
#
_symmetry.space_group_name_H-M   'P 1'
#
loop_
_entity.id
_entity.type
_entity.pdbx_description
1 polymer ?
#
loop_
_entity_poly.entity_id
_entity_poly.type
_entity_poly.pdbx_seq_one_letter_code
_entity_poly.pdbx_strand_id
1 'polypeptide(L)'
;MRDEDVRFWRAIYDEKIQRTDAKFKRFVDEFTKLGLMDKTIFVLTSDHGTEFFEHRRVDHGFSLYQELVHVPLIIQLPGRTKGVNIDDRVSSIDLMPTMLDLLGIDLSDKAKRQLRGQSLVSACREQPSATTCFQRRTIASTLTNDPSLRPTAGS
;
A
#
# COMPACT_ATOMS: atom_id res chain seq x y z
N MET A 1 -26.05 10.25 11.28
CA MET A 1 -25.88 9.86 9.86
C MET A 1 -26.65 8.57 9.66
N ARG A 2 -27.39 8.44 8.56
CA ARG A 2 -28.15 7.23 8.21
C ARG A 2 -27.27 6.30 7.38
N ASP A 3 -27.62 5.02 7.29
CA ASP A 3 -26.82 4.03 6.56
C ASP A 3 -26.73 4.33 5.05
N GLU A 4 -27.72 5.03 4.49
CA GLU A 4 -27.71 5.54 3.12
C GLU A 4 -26.60 6.57 2.90
N ASP A 5 -26.43 7.50 3.85
CA ASP A 5 -25.39 8.53 3.79
C ASP A 5 -24.00 7.87 3.88
N VAL A 6 -23.83 6.83 4.71
CA VAL A 6 -22.58 6.02 4.82
C VAL A 6 -22.27 5.31 3.50
N ARG A 7 -23.28 4.65 2.88
CA ARG A 7 -23.11 3.97 1.59
C ARG A 7 -22.71 4.94 0.48
N PHE A 8 -23.31 6.13 0.45
CA PHE A 8 -22.96 7.17 -0.52
C PHE A 8 -21.49 7.61 -0.37
N TRP A 9 -21.03 7.90 0.84
CA TRP A 9 -19.63 8.30 1.06
C TRP A 9 -18.62 7.20 0.69
N ARG A 10 -18.93 5.93 0.98
CA ARG A 10 -18.08 4.80 0.56
C ARG A 10 -18.00 4.67 -0.97
N ALA A 11 -19.12 4.79 -1.68
CA ALA A 11 -19.12 4.76 -3.15
C ALA A 11 -18.29 5.90 -3.78
N ILE A 12 -18.33 7.10 -3.20
CA ILE A 12 -17.48 8.23 -3.62
C ILE A 12 -15.99 7.97 -3.33
N TYR A 13 -15.66 7.23 -2.27
CA TYR A 13 -14.28 6.84 -1.99
C TYR A 13 -13.77 5.75 -2.94
N ASP A 14 -14.61 4.75 -3.26
CA ASP A 14 -14.30 3.70 -4.23
C ASP A 14 -14.06 4.28 -5.65
N GLU A 15 -14.81 5.30 -6.08
CA GLU A 15 -14.52 6.05 -7.33
C GLU A 15 -13.13 6.68 -7.30
N LYS A 16 -12.77 7.35 -6.19
CA LYS A 16 -11.45 7.99 -6.03
C LYS A 16 -10.32 6.96 -6.06
N ILE A 17 -10.51 5.79 -5.44
CA ILE A 17 -9.55 4.67 -5.54
C ILE A 17 -9.43 4.22 -6.98
N GLN A 18 -10.53 3.87 -7.66
CA GLN A 18 -10.51 3.35 -9.03
C GLN A 18 -9.88 4.35 -10.01
N ARG A 19 -10.18 5.64 -9.86
CA ARG A 19 -9.61 6.72 -10.69
C ARG A 19 -8.12 6.97 -10.39
N THR A 20 -7.68 6.71 -9.17
CA THR A 20 -6.25 6.79 -8.79
C THR A 20 -5.49 5.57 -9.32
N ASP A 21 -6.05 4.37 -9.19
CA ASP A 21 -5.51 3.13 -9.75
C ASP A 21 -5.33 3.22 -11.27
N ALA A 22 -6.33 3.71 -12.01
CA ALA A 22 -6.23 3.91 -13.45
C ALA A 22 -5.09 4.86 -13.87
N LYS A 23 -4.84 5.93 -13.09
CA LYS A 23 -3.70 6.83 -13.29
C LYS A 23 -2.37 6.16 -12.92
N PHE A 24 -2.35 5.42 -11.83
CA PHE A 24 -1.17 4.71 -11.34
C PHE A 24 -0.74 3.61 -12.32
N LYS A 25 -1.68 2.83 -12.85
CA LYS A 25 -1.43 1.87 -13.93
C LYS A 25 -0.75 2.55 -15.13
N ARG A 26 -1.28 3.69 -15.60
CA ARG A 26 -0.66 4.44 -16.71
C ARG A 26 0.77 4.89 -16.38
N PHE A 27 1.02 5.35 -15.15
CA PHE A 27 2.37 5.70 -14.71
C PHE A 27 3.32 4.49 -14.78
N VAL A 28 2.94 3.34 -14.21
CA VAL A 28 3.73 2.10 -14.24
C VAL A 28 3.92 1.57 -15.66
N ASP A 29 2.90 1.64 -16.52
CA ASP A 29 2.98 1.23 -17.92
C ASP A 29 4.07 2.03 -18.67
N GLU A 30 4.07 3.37 -18.55
CA GLU A 30 5.12 4.21 -19.17
C GLU A 30 6.50 3.97 -18.56
N PHE A 31 6.59 3.80 -17.24
CA PHE A 31 7.85 3.51 -16.55
C PHE A 31 8.45 2.16 -16.97
N THR A 32 7.58 1.19 -17.29
CA THR A 32 7.94 -0.13 -17.84
C THR A 32 8.39 -0.01 -19.29
N LYS A 33 7.69 0.75 -20.15
CA LYS A 33 8.11 1.01 -21.55
C LYS A 33 9.48 1.66 -21.65
N LEU A 34 9.84 2.51 -20.69
CA LEU A 34 11.15 3.16 -20.59
C LEU A 34 12.26 2.22 -20.06
N GLY A 35 11.96 0.96 -19.74
CA GLY A 35 12.94 0.00 -19.21
C GLY A 35 13.50 0.40 -17.83
N LEU A 36 12.74 1.16 -17.04
CA LEU A 36 13.23 1.69 -15.76
C LEU A 36 12.94 0.78 -14.57
N MET A 37 11.97 -0.15 -14.67
CA MET A 37 11.57 -1.05 -13.58
C MET A 37 12.73 -1.95 -13.10
N ASP A 38 13.58 -2.45 -14.01
CA ASP A 38 14.69 -3.35 -13.68
C ASP A 38 15.88 -2.68 -12.97
N LYS A 39 15.78 -1.38 -12.68
CA LYS A 39 16.78 -0.60 -11.92
C LYS A 39 16.17 0.33 -10.88
N THR A 40 14.86 0.20 -10.60
CA THR A 40 14.14 1.09 -9.68
C THR A 40 13.54 0.31 -8.53
N ILE A 41 13.81 0.74 -7.30
CA ILE A 41 13.04 0.32 -6.13
C ILE A 41 11.75 1.15 -6.15
N PHE A 42 10.62 0.48 -6.28
CA PHE A 42 9.32 1.13 -6.30
C PHE A 42 8.62 0.90 -4.95
N VAL A 43 8.24 2.00 -4.28
CA VAL A 43 7.54 1.97 -2.99
C VAL A 43 6.19 2.64 -3.16
N LEU A 44 5.12 1.93 -2.79
CA LEU A 44 3.80 2.51 -2.59
C LEU A 44 3.46 2.48 -1.10
N THR A 45 3.09 3.65 -0.56
CA THR A 45 2.63 3.79 0.82
C THR A 45 1.60 4.92 0.93
N SER A 46 0.96 5.04 2.09
CA SER A 46 0.21 6.23 2.49
C SER A 46 0.84 6.85 3.75
N ASP A 47 0.64 8.14 3.95
CA ASP A 47 1.03 8.85 5.18
C ASP A 47 0.07 8.56 6.35
N HIS A 48 -1.22 8.45 6.03
CA HIS A 48 -2.30 7.99 6.92
C HIS A 48 -3.43 7.32 6.13
N GLY A 49 -4.34 6.64 6.84
CA GLY A 49 -5.61 6.14 6.31
C GLY A 49 -6.75 7.17 6.40
N THR A 50 -8.01 6.73 6.52
CA THR A 50 -9.19 7.61 6.54
C THR A 50 -10.36 6.95 7.30
N GLU A 51 -11.02 7.70 8.20
CA GLU A 51 -12.26 7.26 8.87
C GLU A 51 -13.51 7.52 8.02
N PHE A 52 -14.43 6.55 7.98
CA PHE A 52 -15.73 6.58 7.28
C PHE A 52 -16.90 6.36 8.25
N PHE A 53 -16.88 7.08 9.38
CA PHE A 53 -17.93 7.10 10.40
C PHE A 53 -17.98 5.92 11.38
N GLU A 54 -16.99 5.01 11.34
CA GLU A 54 -16.86 3.86 12.26
C GLU A 54 -16.88 4.29 13.74
N HIS A 55 -16.32 5.47 14.06
CA HIS A 55 -16.35 6.08 15.39
C HIS A 55 -17.14 7.40 15.45
N ARG A 56 -18.19 7.52 14.61
CA ARG A 56 -19.04 8.74 14.45
C ARG A 56 -18.26 10.00 14.02
N ARG A 57 -17.13 9.80 13.33
CA ARG A 57 -16.22 10.83 12.84
C ARG A 57 -15.96 10.63 11.34
N VAL A 58 -15.70 11.71 10.65
CA VAL A 58 -15.28 11.74 9.24
C VAL A 58 -13.96 12.49 9.20
N ASP A 59 -13.10 12.18 8.22
CA ASP A 59 -11.81 12.83 7.99
C ASP A 59 -10.67 12.33 8.91
N HIS A 60 -9.49 12.95 8.81
CA HIS A 60 -8.24 12.49 9.43
C HIS A 60 -7.79 13.42 10.58
N GLY A 61 -6.91 12.95 11.46
CA GLY A 61 -6.17 13.81 12.40
C GLY A 61 -6.74 14.00 13.82
N PHE A 62 -7.87 13.36 14.16
CA PHE A 62 -8.50 13.48 15.50
C PHE A 62 -8.47 12.19 16.34
N SER A 63 -7.95 11.08 15.80
CA SER A 63 -7.93 9.76 16.43
C SER A 63 -6.65 8.98 16.10
N LEU A 64 -6.40 7.89 16.82
CA LEU A 64 -5.34 6.89 16.54
C LEU A 64 -5.95 5.50 16.22
N TYR A 65 -7.13 5.48 15.60
CA TYR A 65 -7.81 4.23 15.23
C TYR A 65 -7.15 3.56 14.02
N GLN A 66 -7.37 2.24 13.86
CA GLN A 66 -6.63 1.42 12.90
C GLN A 66 -6.89 1.87 11.45
N GLU A 67 -8.07 2.41 11.18
CA GLU A 67 -8.52 3.03 9.94
C GLU A 67 -7.66 4.24 9.53
N LEU A 68 -7.00 4.92 10.48
CA LEU A 68 -6.09 6.05 10.24
C LEU A 68 -4.61 5.67 10.23
N VAL A 69 -4.20 4.61 10.95
CA VAL A 69 -2.78 4.25 11.12
C VAL A 69 -2.34 3.02 10.33
N HIS A 70 -3.26 2.19 9.84
CA HIS A 70 -2.97 1.01 9.03
C HIS A 70 -2.94 1.38 7.54
N VAL A 71 -1.81 1.91 7.10
CA VAL A 71 -1.55 2.28 5.71
C VAL A 71 -1.06 1.08 4.89
N PRO A 72 -1.35 1.02 3.57
CA PRO A 72 -0.69 0.05 2.71
C PRO A 72 0.82 0.33 2.68
N LEU A 73 1.65 -0.71 2.64
CA LEU A 73 3.07 -0.61 2.29
C LEU A 73 3.41 -1.73 1.31
N ILE A 74 3.93 -1.37 0.14
CA ILE A 74 4.37 -2.29 -0.91
C ILE A 74 5.76 -1.87 -1.35
N ILE A 75 6.75 -2.77 -1.27
CA ILE A 75 8.13 -2.53 -1.71
C ILE A 75 8.47 -3.54 -2.82
N GLN A 76 8.47 -3.04 -4.06
CA GLN A 76 8.81 -3.76 -5.28
C GLN A 76 10.28 -3.52 -5.61
N LEU A 77 11.08 -4.59 -5.60
CA LEU A 77 12.51 -4.54 -5.88
C LEU A 77 12.82 -4.84 -7.36
N PRO A 78 13.93 -4.30 -7.90
CA PRO A 78 14.41 -4.62 -9.25
C PRO A 78 14.54 -6.13 -9.49
N GLY A 79 14.10 -6.60 -10.67
CA GLY A 79 14.22 -8.00 -11.09
C GLY A 79 13.38 -9.01 -10.27
N ARG A 80 12.50 -8.57 -9.36
CA ARG A 80 11.66 -9.46 -8.54
C ARG A 80 10.24 -9.58 -9.09
N THR A 81 9.79 -10.81 -9.32
CA THR A 81 8.53 -11.11 -10.02
C THR A 81 7.47 -11.79 -9.16
N LYS A 82 7.75 -12.10 -7.89
CA LYS A 82 6.82 -12.71 -6.95
C LYS A 82 6.65 -11.84 -5.70
N GLY A 83 5.41 -11.67 -5.27
CA GLY A 83 5.05 -11.04 -4.01
C GLY A 83 4.97 -12.04 -2.86
N VAL A 84 5.32 -11.59 -1.67
CA VAL A 84 5.14 -12.27 -0.38
C VAL A 84 4.44 -11.30 0.57
N ASN A 85 3.52 -11.82 1.37
CA ASN A 85 2.92 -11.05 2.46
C ASN A 85 3.77 -11.24 3.73
N ILE A 86 4.09 -10.13 4.36
CA ILE A 86 4.72 -10.02 5.67
C ILE A 86 3.61 -9.54 6.61
N ASP A 87 3.31 -10.33 7.63
CA ASP A 87 2.28 -10.03 8.63
C ASP A 87 2.87 -9.37 9.90
N ASP A 88 4.19 -9.13 9.91
CA ASP A 88 4.90 -8.40 10.96
C ASP A 88 4.46 -6.93 11.05
N ARG A 89 4.48 -6.37 12.27
CA ARG A 89 4.08 -4.99 12.52
C ARG A 89 5.24 -4.05 12.19
N VAL A 90 5.11 -3.33 11.08
CA VAL A 90 6.06 -2.30 10.63
C VAL A 90 5.50 -0.88 10.80
N SER A 91 6.37 0.13 10.70
CA SER A 91 6.02 1.54 10.82
C SER A 91 6.64 2.36 9.68
N SER A 92 6.03 3.50 9.34
CA SER A 92 6.55 4.40 8.30
C SER A 92 7.97 4.93 8.60
N ILE A 93 8.41 4.91 9.87
CA ILE A 93 9.78 5.25 10.26
C ILE A 93 10.83 4.21 9.82
N ASP A 94 10.40 2.98 9.52
CA ASP A 94 11.25 1.88 9.05
C ASP A 94 11.59 2.01 7.56
N LEU A 95 10.80 2.78 6.80
CA LEU A 95 11.04 2.99 5.38
C LEU A 95 12.39 3.65 5.10
N MET A 96 12.77 4.65 5.89
CA MET A 96 14.04 5.37 5.71
C MET A 96 15.29 4.47 5.88
N PRO A 97 15.48 3.73 6.99
CA PRO A 97 16.59 2.78 7.12
C PRO A 97 16.52 1.66 6.07
N THR A 98 15.32 1.18 5.71
CA THR A 98 15.15 0.17 4.65
C THR A 98 15.67 0.69 3.29
N MET A 99 15.35 1.93 2.92
CA MET A 99 15.82 2.51 1.66
C MET A 99 17.34 2.72 1.64
N LEU A 100 17.95 3.11 2.76
CA LEU A 100 19.42 3.25 2.84
C LEU A 100 20.14 1.90 2.65
N ASP A 101 19.65 0.86 3.32
CA ASP A 101 20.20 -0.50 3.24
C ASP A 101 20.02 -1.11 1.83
N LEU A 102 18.85 -0.94 1.22
CA LEU A 102 18.60 -1.33 -0.18
C LEU A 102 19.48 -0.60 -1.19
N LEU A 103 19.85 0.66 -0.91
CA LEU A 103 20.73 1.47 -1.76
C LEU A 103 22.23 1.34 -1.41
N GLY A 104 22.58 0.57 -0.35
CA GLY A 104 23.97 0.44 0.12
C GLY A 104 24.58 1.74 0.66
N ILE A 105 23.76 2.67 1.18
CA ILE A 105 24.21 3.98 1.66
C ILE A 105 24.62 3.88 3.13
N ASP A 106 25.93 3.89 3.37
CA ASP A 106 26.48 3.88 4.71
C ASP A 106 26.42 5.27 5.37
N LEU A 107 25.68 5.34 6.48
CA LEU A 107 25.63 6.54 7.33
C LEU A 107 26.76 6.57 8.36
N SER A 108 27.20 7.77 8.72
CA SER A 108 28.03 8.00 9.91
C SER A 108 27.33 7.55 11.20
N ASP A 109 28.09 7.12 12.21
CA ASP A 109 27.51 6.65 13.49
C ASP A 109 26.63 7.69 14.19
N LYS A 110 26.93 8.99 14.00
CA LYS A 110 26.10 10.08 14.50
C LYS A 110 24.71 10.07 13.87
N ALA A 111 24.63 9.89 12.55
CA ALA A 111 23.38 9.83 11.81
C ALA A 111 22.64 8.50 12.07
N LYS A 112 23.35 7.36 12.15
CA LYS A 112 22.77 6.06 12.53
C LYS A 112 22.05 6.13 13.88
N ARG A 113 22.62 6.81 14.89
CA ARG A 113 21.99 7.04 16.20
C ARG A 113 20.74 7.94 16.19
N GLN A 114 20.46 8.66 15.10
CA GLN A 114 19.26 9.49 14.97
C GLN A 114 18.08 8.72 14.36
N LEU A 115 18.33 7.57 13.73
CA LEU A 115 17.27 6.72 13.20
C LEU A 115 16.51 6.03 14.34
N ARG A 116 15.19 5.98 14.21
CA ARG A 116 14.28 5.35 15.19
C ARG A 116 13.63 4.07 14.67
N GLY A 117 13.51 3.92 13.35
CA GLY A 117 13.05 2.70 12.71
C GLY A 117 14.19 1.70 12.47
N GLN A 118 13.82 0.52 11.96
CA GLN A 118 14.72 -0.58 11.63
C GLN A 118 14.63 -0.92 10.14
N SER A 119 15.67 -1.53 9.58
CA SER A 119 15.65 -1.98 8.18
C SER A 119 14.78 -3.23 8.03
N LEU A 120 13.81 -3.19 7.11
CA LEU A 120 12.94 -4.32 6.75
C LEU A 120 13.61 -5.28 5.74
N VAL A 121 14.88 -5.03 5.39
CA VAL A 121 15.61 -5.80 4.37
C VAL A 121 15.80 -7.27 4.76
N SER A 122 15.94 -7.59 6.04
CA SER A 122 15.95 -8.98 6.54
C SER A 122 14.64 -9.69 6.19
N ALA A 123 13.50 -9.13 6.57
CA ALA A 123 12.17 -9.67 6.24
C ALA A 123 11.94 -9.79 4.72
N CYS A 124 12.52 -8.89 3.91
CA CYS A 124 12.49 -8.95 2.45
C CYS A 124 13.55 -9.88 1.80
N ARG A 125 14.49 -10.46 2.57
CA ARG A 125 15.56 -11.36 2.07
C ARG A 125 15.52 -12.77 2.66
N GLU A 126 14.98 -12.97 3.86
CA GLU A 126 15.03 -14.25 4.60
C GLU A 126 14.05 -15.32 4.09
N GLN A 127 13.15 -14.98 3.15
CA GLN A 127 12.43 -15.99 2.38
C GLN A 127 13.20 -16.34 1.09
N PRO A 128 13.59 -17.63 0.89
CA PRO A 128 14.41 -18.01 -0.23
C PRO A 128 13.67 -17.86 -1.57
N SER A 129 14.33 -17.17 -2.51
CA SER A 129 13.85 -16.74 -3.84
C SER A 129 12.97 -15.47 -3.88
N ALA A 130 13.14 -14.73 -4.98
CA ALA A 130 12.57 -13.41 -5.30
C ALA A 130 11.27 -13.02 -4.57
N THR A 131 11.39 -12.01 -3.71
CA THR A 131 10.41 -11.48 -2.75
C THR A 131 10.17 -9.97 -2.97
N THR A 132 8.95 -9.59 -3.36
CA THR A 132 8.38 -8.24 -3.18
C THR A 132 7.56 -8.23 -1.89
N CYS A 133 7.69 -7.19 -1.06
CA CYS A 133 7.11 -7.17 0.29
C CYS A 133 5.75 -6.45 0.30
N PHE A 134 4.72 -7.15 0.78
CA PHE A 134 3.34 -6.68 0.95
C PHE A 134 2.89 -6.87 2.41
N GLN A 135 1.98 -6.03 2.90
CA GLN A 135 1.21 -6.30 4.12
C GLN A 135 -0.25 -6.67 3.73
N ARG A 136 -0.79 -7.78 4.24
CA ARG A 136 -2.20 -8.20 4.04
C ARG A 136 -3.13 -7.31 4.89
N ARG A 137 -4.38 -6.96 4.55
CA ARG A 137 -5.28 -7.09 3.37
C ARG A 137 -6.47 -6.12 3.66
N THR A 138 -7.36 -5.67 2.75
CA THR A 138 -7.75 -6.09 1.39
C THR A 138 -8.28 -4.91 0.58
N ILE A 139 -7.96 -4.87 -0.71
CA ILE A 139 -8.73 -4.17 -1.75
C ILE A 139 -9.17 -5.26 -2.75
N ALA A 140 -10.40 -5.21 -3.26
CA ALA A 140 -11.06 -6.26 -4.07
C ALA A 140 -11.48 -7.55 -3.32
N SER A 141 -12.58 -7.48 -2.56
CA SER A 141 -13.49 -8.62 -2.34
C SER A 141 -14.98 -8.31 -2.59
N THR A 142 -15.32 -7.06 -2.97
CA THR A 142 -16.71 -6.61 -3.14
C THR A 142 -17.24 -6.74 -4.58
N LEU A 143 -16.36 -6.95 -5.58
CA LEU A 143 -16.74 -6.91 -7.00
C LEU A 143 -17.10 -8.27 -7.64
N THR A 144 -16.99 -9.39 -6.91
CA THR A 144 -17.19 -10.74 -7.48
C THR A 144 -18.38 -11.52 -6.91
N ASN A 145 -19.13 -10.94 -5.96
CA ASN A 145 -20.22 -11.63 -5.27
C ASN A 145 -21.56 -10.86 -5.26
N ASP A 146 -21.72 -9.83 -6.10
CA ASP A 146 -23.03 -9.21 -6.34
C ASP A 146 -23.77 -9.97 -7.46
N PRO A 147 -24.87 -10.70 -7.15
CA PRO A 147 -25.64 -11.40 -8.17
C PRO A 147 -26.41 -10.47 -9.13
N SER A 148 -26.56 -9.17 -8.80
CA SER A 148 -27.27 -8.19 -9.63
C SER A 148 -26.49 -7.73 -10.87
N LEU A 149 -25.17 -7.99 -10.92
CA LEU A 149 -24.29 -7.63 -12.04
C LEU A 149 -24.09 -8.75 -13.08
N ARG A 150 -24.85 -9.86 -12.98
CA ARG A 150 -24.83 -10.88 -14.04
C ARG A 150 -25.58 -10.35 -15.27
N PRO A 151 -24.96 -10.31 -16.47
CA PRO A 151 -25.69 -9.97 -17.68
C PRO A 151 -26.79 -11.02 -17.90
N THR A 152 -28.03 -10.56 -18.01
CA THR A 152 -29.15 -11.40 -18.44
C THR A 152 -28.87 -11.88 -19.86
N ALA A 153 -28.69 -13.19 -20.05
CA ALA A 153 -28.63 -13.77 -21.38
C ALA A 153 -29.94 -13.46 -22.11
N GLY A 154 -29.84 -12.82 -23.28
CA GLY A 154 -31.01 -12.38 -24.04
C GLY A 154 -31.81 -13.55 -24.63
N SER A 155 -33.08 -13.25 -24.90
CA SER A 155 -33.98 -14.02 -25.77
C SER A 155 -34.24 -13.25 -27.06
#